data_AF-A0A485JHI8-F1
#
_entry.id   AF-A0A485JHI8-F1
#
_cell.length_a   1.000
_cell.length_b   1.000
_cell.length_c   1.000
_cell.angle_alpha   90.00
_cell.angle_beta   90.00
_cell.angle_gamma   90.00
#
_symmetry.space_group_name_H-M   'P 1'
#
loop_
_entity.id
_entity.type
_entity.pdbx_description
1 polymer ?
#
loop_
_entity_poly.entity_id
_entity_poly.type
_entity_poly.pdbx_seq_one_letter_code
_entity_poly.pdbx_strand_id
1 'polypeptide(L)' 'MLLSVVVALTLTPALCGSVLQHVPPHKKGFFGAFNRFYRRTEDKYQRGVIYVLRRTARTMGFMSYWVVEWP' A
#
# COMPACT_ATOMS: atom_id res chain seq x y z
N MET A 1 -5.63 -14.22 16.94
CA MET A 1 -5.67 -13.96 15.48
C MET A 1 -6.98 -14.40 14.85
N LEU A 2 -7.47 -15.63 15.12
CA LEU A 2 -8.74 -16.14 14.57
C LEU A 2 -9.95 -15.21 14.77
N LEU A 3 -10.17 -14.68 15.97
CA LEU A 3 -11.29 -13.77 16.24
C LEU A 3 -11.25 -12.49 15.39
N SER A 4 -10.05 -11.94 15.14
CA SER A 4 -9.89 -10.75 14.29
C SER A 4 -10.19 -11.05 12.82
N VAL A 5 -9.83 -12.23 12.32
CA VAL A 5 -10.11 -12.65 10.94
C VAL A 5 -11.62 -12.83 10.72
N VAL A 6 -12.31 -13.44 11.68
CA VAL A 6 -13.77 -13.62 11.62
C VAL A 6 -14.49 -12.27 11.58
N VAL A 7 -14.11 -11.33 12.44
CA VAL A 7 -14.65 -9.96 12.43
C VAL A 7 -14.31 -9.24 11.12
N ALA A 8 -13.08 -9.39 10.61
CA ALA A 8 -12.66 -8.75 9.36
C ALA A 8 -13.47 -9.22 8.13
N LEU A 9 -13.90 -10.48 8.11
CA LEU A 9 -14.65 -11.07 7.00
C LEU A 9 -16.15 -10.82 7.06
N THR A 10 -16.69 -10.50 8.24
CA THR A 10 -18.14 -10.38 8.46
C THR A 10 -18.57 -8.95 8.77
N LEU A 11 -17.89 -8.28 9.70
CA LEU A 11 -18.23 -6.94 10.14
C LEU A 11 -17.66 -5.86 9.20
N THR A 12 -16.44 -6.01 8.70
CA THR A 12 -15.84 -5.04 7.78
C THR A 12 -16.64 -4.85 6.49
N PRO A 13 -17.13 -5.88 5.77
CA PRO A 13 -17.94 -5.65 4.57
C PRO A 13 -19.30 -5.01 4.89
N ALA A 14 -19.89 -5.35 6.04
CA ALA A 14 -21.15 -4.75 6.48
C ALA A 14 -21.00 -3.26 6.83
N LEU A 15 -19.90 -2.89 7.51
CA LEU A 15 -19.56 -1.50 7.85
C LEU A 15 -19.12 -0.71 6.62
N CYS A 16 -18.32 -1.29 5.74
CA CYS A 16 -17.95 -0.64 4.48
C CYS A 16 -19.20 -0.38 3.62
N GLY A 17 -20.10 -1.34 3.48
CA GLY A 17 -21.32 -1.16 2.67
C GLY A 17 -22.33 -0.16 3.26
N SER A 18 -22.38 -0.01 4.58
CA SER A 18 -23.31 0.93 5.25
C SER A 18 -22.76 2.35 5.38
N VAL A 19 -21.45 2.50 5.56
CA VAL A 19 -20.81 3.81 5.80
C VAL A 19 -20.31 4.44 4.50
N LEU A 20 -19.93 3.64 3.50
CA LEU A 20 -19.28 4.16 2.29
C LEU A 20 -20.31 4.82 1.36
N GLN A 21 -20.52 6.13 1.56
CA GLN A 21 -21.20 6.98 0.60
C GLN A 21 -20.32 7.20 -0.64
N HIS A 22 -20.93 7.16 -1.83
CA HIS A 22 -20.21 7.42 -3.07
C HIS A 22 -19.83 8.90 -3.16
N VAL A 23 -18.59 9.23 -2.76
CA VAL A 23 -18.06 10.58 -2.86
C VAL A 23 -17.20 10.71 -4.12
N PRO A 24 -17.52 11.63 -5.05
CA PRO A 24 -16.66 11.87 -6.20
C PRO A 24 -15.31 12.43 -5.74
N PRO A 25 -14.20 12.12 -6.43
CA PRO A 25 -12.87 12.53 -6.01
C PRO A 25 -12.78 14.06 -5.93
N HIS A 26 -12.42 14.58 -4.75
CA HIS A 26 -12.30 16.01 -4.52
C HIS A 26 -11.19 16.62 -5.38
N LYS A 27 -11.56 17.42 -6.40
CA LYS A 27 -10.61 18.03 -7.35
C LYS A 27 -10.10 19.41 -6.93
N LYS A 28 -10.75 20.08 -5.97
CA LYS A 28 -10.42 21.44 -5.50
C LYS A 28 -10.15 21.46 -3.99
N GLY A 29 -9.37 22.45 -3.52
CA GLY A 29 -9.01 22.62 -2.12
C GLY A 29 -7.86 21.70 -1.64
N PHE A 30 -7.76 21.55 -0.31
CA PHE A 30 -6.71 20.76 0.37
C PHE A 30 -6.66 19.30 -0.12
N PHE A 31 -7.81 18.62 -0.20
CA PHE A 31 -7.88 17.23 -0.68
C PHE A 31 -7.47 17.09 -2.15
N GLY A 32 -7.72 18.10 -2.99
CA GLY A 32 -7.24 18.11 -4.37
C GLY A 32 -5.72 18.29 -4.48
N ALA A 33 -5.12 19.14 -3.62
CA ALA A 33 -3.67 19.29 -3.54
C ALA A 33 -3.00 18.04 -2.97
N PHE A 34 -3.57 17.44 -1.92
CA PHE A 34 -3.14 16.17 -1.36
C PHE A 34 -3.19 15.04 -2.40
N ASN A 35 -4.29 14.92 -3.15
CA ASN A 35 -4.41 13.92 -4.21
C ASN A 35 -3.31 14.07 -5.28
N ARG A 36 -2.96 15.31 -5.64
CA ARG A 36 -1.85 15.58 -6.58
C ARG A 36 -0.49 15.23 -5.98
N PHE A 37 -0.26 15.51 -4.71
CA PHE A 37 0.98 15.14 -4.01
C PHE A 37 1.12 13.62 -3.88
N TYR A 38 0.05 12.95 -3.43
CA TYR A 38 -0.02 11.50 -3.30
C TYR A 38 0.27 10.81 -4.64
N ARG A 39 -0.39 11.22 -5.74
CA ARG A 39 -0.10 10.68 -7.07
C ARG A 39 1.37 10.83 -7.49
N ARG A 40 1.99 11.98 -7.21
CA ARG A 40 3.43 12.18 -7.49
C ARG A 40 4.31 11.27 -6.65
N THR A 41 3.95 11.01 -5.40
CA THR A 41 4.67 10.11 -4.50
C THR A 41 4.49 8.66 -4.92
N GLU A 42 3.28 8.26 -5.30
CA GLU A 42 2.95 6.94 -5.85
C GLU A 42 3.75 6.64 -7.12
N ASP A 43 3.79 7.57 -8.09
CA ASP A 43 4.58 7.39 -9.31
C ASP A 43 6.09 7.21 -9.01
N LYS A 44 6.61 7.94 -8.02
CA LYS A 44 7.99 7.79 -7.57
C LYS A 44 8.21 6.45 -6.88
N TYR A 45 7.28 6.02 -6.04
CA TYR A 45 7.33 4.72 -5.37
C TYR A 45 7.29 3.60 -6.40
N GLN A 46 6.36 3.63 -7.35
CA GLN A 46 6.25 2.63 -8.42
C GLN A 46 7.55 2.57 -9.25
N ARG A 47 8.13 3.70 -9.62
CA ARG A 47 9.44 3.75 -10.29
C ARG A 47 10.57 3.19 -9.41
N GLY A 48 10.56 3.49 -8.12
CA GLY A 48 11.51 2.96 -7.13
C GLY A 48 11.39 1.44 -6.99
N VAL A 49 10.16 0.92 -6.88
CA VAL A 49 9.87 -0.51 -6.86
C VAL A 49 10.35 -1.16 -8.13
N ILE A 50 10.06 -0.61 -9.32
CA ILE A 50 10.54 -1.16 -10.60
C ILE A 50 12.08 -1.12 -10.68
N TYR A 51 12.72 -0.08 -10.15
CA TYR A 51 14.17 0.01 -10.09
C TYR A 51 14.78 -1.06 -9.17
N VAL A 52 14.19 -1.25 -7.99
CA VAL A 52 14.54 -2.33 -7.06
C VAL A 52 14.28 -3.68 -7.71
N LEU A 53 13.18 -3.83 -8.46
CA LEU A 53 12.82 -5.08 -9.13
C LEU A 53 13.79 -5.45 -10.26
N ARG A 54 14.23 -4.46 -11.05
CA ARG A 54 15.28 -4.64 -12.06
C ARG A 54 16.63 -4.99 -11.42
N ARG A 55 16.82 -4.59 -10.16
CA ARG A 55 17.99 -4.89 -9.35
C ARG A 55 17.71 -6.02 -8.34
N THR A 56 16.62 -6.79 -8.51
CA THR A 56 16.18 -7.87 -7.62
C THR A 56 17.29 -8.89 -7.40
N ALA A 57 18.10 -9.22 -8.40
CA ALA A 57 19.23 -10.12 -8.20
C ALA A 57 20.23 -9.61 -7.14
N ARG A 58 20.42 -8.29 -7.02
CA ARG A 58 21.34 -7.67 -6.05
C ARG A 58 20.67 -7.42 -4.69
N THR A 59 19.35 -7.17 -4.65
CA THR A 59 18.60 -7.00 -3.39
C THR A 59 18.18 -8.33 -2.77
N MET A 60 17.74 -9.31 -3.54
CA MET A 60 17.60 -10.70 -3.08
C MET A 60 18.93 -11.26 -2.63
N GLY A 61 20.03 -10.97 -3.35
CA GLY A 61 21.38 -11.29 -2.89
C GLY A 61 21.63 -10.74 -1.48
N PHE A 62 21.49 -9.42 -1.28
CA PHE A 62 21.63 -8.80 0.04
C PHE A 62 20.70 -9.41 1.09
N MET A 63 19.43 -9.64 0.76
CA MET A 63 18.46 -10.24 1.68
C MET A 63 18.80 -11.69 2.02
N SER A 64 19.31 -12.46 1.06
CA SER A 64 19.82 -13.82 1.30
C SER A 64 21.11 -13.83 2.11
N TYR A 65 22.01 -12.86 1.92
CA TYR A 65 23.18 -12.68 2.80
C TYR A 65 22.75 -12.32 4.21
N TRP A 66 21.80 -11.40 4.38
CA TRP A 66 21.27 -11.03 5.70
C TRP A 66 20.50 -12.17 6.38
N VAL A 67 19.83 -13.05 5.63
CA VAL A 67 19.13 -14.22 6.18
C VAL A 67 20.07 -15.37 6.51
N VAL A 68 21.15 -15.55 5.73
CA VAL A 68 22.16 -16.60 5.98
C VAL A 68 23.13 -16.19 7.12
N GLU A 69 23.40 -14.90 7.28
CA GLU A 69 24.17 -14.34 8.41
C GLU A 69 23.33 -14.18 9.69
N TRP A 70 22.01 -14.43 9.62
CA TRP A 70 21.15 -14.40 10.80
C TRP A 70 21.16 -15.77 11.49
N PRO A 71 21.72 -15.90 12.72
CA PRO A 71 21.66 -17.14 13.49
C PRO A 71 20.23 -17.49 13.96
#